data_AF-A0A956LAS6-F1
#
_entry.id   AF-A0A956LAS6-F1
#
_cell.length_a   1.000
_cell.length_b   1.000
_cell.length_c   1.000
_cell.angle_alpha   90.00
_cell.angle_beta   90.00
_cell.angle_gamma   90.00
#
_symmetry.space_group_name_H-M   'P 1'
#
loop_
_entity.id
_entity.type
_entity.pdbx_description
1 polymer ?
#
loop_
_entity_poly.entity_id
_entity_poly.type
_entity_poly.pdbx_seq_one_letter_code
_entity_poly.pdbx_strand_id
1 'polypeptide(L)'
;MSVFAGLLAALLSAAPAQAPTQAPTSAAGGVPSPLEHLGRPVGTNFELADYAEVIAYSERLAAARPNAPLETAGQTTEGRALR
;
A
#
# COMPACT_ATOMS: atom_id res chain seq x y z
N MET A 1 22.96 35.97 55.36
CA MET A 1 23.78 36.35 54.20
C MET A 1 24.64 35.15 53.85
N SER A 2 24.40 34.55 52.66
CA SER A 2 25.16 33.52 51.92
C SER A 2 25.57 32.22 52.65
N VAL A 3 24.89 31.08 52.41
CA VAL A 3 25.03 30.05 51.35
C VAL A 3 26.39 29.34 51.27
N PHE A 4 26.39 28.01 51.42
CA PHE A 4 26.92 27.07 50.42
C PHE A 4 26.37 25.66 50.70
N ALA A 5 25.37 25.27 49.91
CA ALA A 5 24.74 23.97 49.92
C ALA A 5 25.58 22.97 49.11
N GLY A 6 25.93 21.85 49.75
CA GLY A 6 26.63 20.73 49.15
C GLY A 6 25.67 19.74 48.48
N LEU A 7 25.80 19.66 47.16
CA LEU A 7 25.86 18.45 46.33
C LEU A 7 25.01 17.21 46.73
N LEU A 8 23.98 16.91 45.93
CA LEU A 8 23.79 15.54 45.45
C LEU A 8 23.13 15.56 44.06
N ALA A 9 23.93 15.19 43.07
CA ALA A 9 23.50 14.98 41.70
C ALA A 9 22.58 13.75 41.63
N ALA A 10 21.34 13.94 41.18
CA ALA A 10 20.49 12.86 40.70
C ALA A 10 20.22 13.11 39.21
N LEU A 11 21.08 12.49 38.38
CA LEU A 11 20.90 12.37 36.94
C LEU A 11 19.60 11.59 36.68
N LEU A 12 18.54 12.31 36.30
CA LEU A 12 17.31 11.70 35.81
C LEU A 12 17.56 11.20 34.37
N SER A 13 17.91 9.93 34.23
CA SER A 13 17.98 9.26 32.92
C SER A 13 16.59 9.23 32.27
N ALA A 14 16.37 10.10 31.29
CA ALA A 14 15.25 10.00 30.38
C ALA A 14 15.50 8.83 29.42
N ALA A 15 14.85 7.69 29.66
CA ALA A 15 14.85 6.56 28.74
C ALA A 15 14.10 6.95 27.45
N PRO A 16 14.69 6.80 26.25
CA PRO A 16 13.93 6.98 25.03
C PRO A 16 12.92 5.83 24.89
N ALA A 17 11.64 6.18 24.90
CA ALA A 17 10.57 5.26 24.50
C ALA A 17 10.86 4.77 23.08
N GLN A 18 11.22 3.49 22.95
CA GLN A 18 11.44 2.86 21.64
C GLN A 18 10.08 2.76 20.93
N ALA A 19 9.87 3.61 19.94
CA ALA A 19 8.74 3.48 19.03
C ALA A 19 8.81 2.11 18.33
N PRO A 20 7.68 1.43 18.10
CA PRO A 20 7.68 0.15 17.39
C PRO A 20 8.30 0.38 16.00
N THR A 21 9.47 -0.23 15.79
CA THR A 21 10.09 -0.30 14.47
C THR A 21 9.18 -1.16 13.61
N GLN A 22 8.41 -0.52 12.74
CA GLN A 22 7.63 -1.24 11.73
C GLN A 22 8.64 -1.96 10.83
N ALA A 23 8.69 -3.29 10.94
CA ALA A 23 9.48 -4.11 10.04
C ALA A 23 9.02 -3.83 8.60
N PRO A 24 9.94 -3.72 7.63
CA PRO A 24 9.55 -3.57 6.23
C PRO A 24 8.75 -4.81 5.84
N THR A 25 7.49 -4.62 5.48
CA THR A 25 6.66 -5.66 4.87
C THR A 25 7.34 -6.07 3.57
N SER A 26 7.83 -7.32 3.53
CA SER A 26 8.49 -7.92 2.38
C SER A 26 7.72 -7.65 1.09
N ALA A 27 8.49 -7.32 0.05
CA ALA A 27 8.05 -6.89 -1.27
C ALA A 27 6.88 -7.70 -1.84
N ALA A 28 5.96 -6.98 -2.48
CA ALA A 28 4.85 -7.47 -3.29
C ALA A 28 5.33 -8.20 -4.58
N GLY A 29 6.23 -9.18 -4.46
CA GLY A 29 6.96 -9.81 -5.57
C GLY A 29 6.13 -10.67 -6.53
N GLY A 30 4.80 -10.59 -6.50
CA GLY A 30 3.92 -11.31 -7.43
C GLY A 30 2.72 -10.50 -7.90
N VAL A 31 2.54 -9.27 -7.40
CA VAL A 31 1.40 -8.44 -7.80
C VAL A 31 1.83 -7.57 -8.97
N PRO A 32 1.24 -7.74 -10.17
CA PRO A 32 1.59 -6.93 -11.33
C PRO A 32 1.26 -5.46 -11.03
N SER A 33 2.17 -4.55 -11.37
CA SER A 33 1.87 -3.12 -11.28
C SER A 33 1.00 -2.68 -12.47
N PRO A 34 0.25 -1.56 -12.34
CA PRO A 34 -0.49 -1.00 -13.47
C PRO A 34 0.43 -0.63 -14.64
N LEU A 35 1.63 -0.12 -14.36
CA LEU A 35 2.65 0.17 -15.38
C LEU A 35 3.10 -1.12 -16.09
N GLU A 36 3.37 -2.16 -15.29
CA GLU A 36 3.54 -3.58 -15.65
C GLU A 36 2.62 -4.06 -16.78
N HIS A 37 1.35 -3.74 -16.60
CA HIS A 37 0.24 -4.26 -17.39
C HIS A 37 -0.11 -3.37 -18.58
N LEU A 38 -0.16 -2.05 -18.37
CA LEU A 38 -0.61 -1.09 -19.36
C LEU A 38 0.52 -0.64 -20.31
N GLY A 39 1.79 -0.84 -19.93
CA GLY A 39 2.95 -0.36 -20.70
C GLY A 39 3.11 1.16 -20.68
N ARG A 40 2.25 1.87 -19.94
CA ARG A 40 2.20 3.32 -19.80
C ARG A 40 1.77 3.71 -18.39
N PRO A 41 2.20 4.88 -17.89
CA PRO A 41 1.72 5.38 -16.60
C PRO A 41 0.20 5.55 -16.59
N VAL A 42 -0.42 5.28 -15.44
CA VAL A 42 -1.82 5.66 -15.22
C VAL A 42 -1.91 7.18 -15.18
N GLY A 43 -2.87 7.75 -15.91
CA GLY A 43 -3.04 9.20 -16.00
C GLY A 43 -2.19 9.87 -17.07
N THR A 44 -1.53 9.10 -17.95
CA THR A 44 -0.92 9.67 -19.16
C THR A 44 -1.98 10.42 -19.97
N ASN A 45 -1.62 11.61 -20.43
CA ASN A 45 -2.54 12.52 -21.09
C ASN A 45 -3.10 11.89 -22.37
N PHE A 46 -4.42 11.96 -22.56
CA PHE A 46 -5.15 11.33 -23.67
C PHE A 46 -4.98 9.80 -23.80
N GLU A 47 -4.47 9.13 -22.76
CA GLU A 47 -4.34 7.68 -22.71
C GLU A 47 -5.06 7.15 -21.48
N LEU A 48 -6.38 7.00 -21.57
CA LEU A 48 -7.15 6.32 -20.53
C LEU A 48 -7.13 4.82 -20.77
N ALA A 49 -7.17 4.03 -19.70
CA ALA A 49 -7.41 2.60 -19.82
C ALA A 49 -8.87 2.37 -20.23
N ASP A 50 -9.09 1.57 -21.26
CA ASP A 50 -10.44 1.14 -21.63
C ASP A 50 -10.96 0.07 -20.66
N TYR A 51 -12.24 -0.28 -20.83
CA TYR A 51 -12.89 -1.28 -19.99
C TYR A 51 -12.17 -2.64 -20.02
N ALA A 52 -11.71 -3.09 -21.19
CA ALA A 52 -11.05 -4.37 -21.32
C ALA A 52 -9.68 -4.38 -20.61
N GLU A 53 -8.91 -3.29 -20.72
CA GLU A 53 -7.65 -3.12 -20.01
C GLU A 53 -7.83 -3.18 -18.49
N VAL A 54 -8.88 -2.52 -17.97
CA VAL A 54 -9.20 -2.49 -16.53
C VAL A 54 -9.62 -3.87 -16.01
N ILE A 55 -10.49 -4.56 -16.73
CA ILE A 55 -10.94 -5.90 -16.34
C ILE A 55 -9.77 -6.88 -16.38
N ALA A 56 -8.94 -6.86 -17.43
CA ALA A 56 -7.77 -7.72 -17.55
C ALA A 56 -6.76 -7.50 -16.41
N TYR A 57 -6.54 -6.24 -16.01
CA TYR A 57 -5.66 -5.95 -14.87
C TYR A 57 -6.25 -6.48 -13.56
N SER A 58 -7.56 -6.31 -13.35
CA SER A 58 -8.27 -6.77 -12.16
C SER A 58 -8.23 -8.29 -12.01
N GLU A 59 -8.39 -9.03 -13.12
CA GLU A 59 -8.24 -10.49 -13.15
C GLU A 59 -6.82 -10.93 -12.79
N ARG A 60 -5.81 -10.27 -13.35
CA ARG A 60 -4.40 -10.55 -13.05
C ARG A 60 -4.06 -10.26 -11.59
N LEU A 61 -4.63 -9.18 -11.05
CA LEU A 61 -4.49 -8.80 -9.65
C LEU A 61 -5.14 -9.83 -8.71
N ALA A 62 -6.35 -10.28 -9.02
CA ALA A 62 -7.06 -11.30 -8.25
C ALA A 62 -6.34 -12.66 -8.29
N ALA A 63 -5.77 -13.04 -9.44
CA ALA A 63 -4.96 -14.25 -9.56
C ALA A 63 -3.68 -14.20 -8.69
N ALA A 64 -3.10 -13.01 -8.51
CA ALA A 64 -1.91 -12.79 -7.70
C ALA A 64 -2.20 -12.63 -6.19
N ARG A 65 -3.44 -12.34 -5.79
CA ARG A 65 -3.80 -12.01 -4.40
C ARG A 65 -4.85 -12.96 -3.82
N PRO A 66 -4.50 -13.82 -2.85
CA PRO A 66 -5.46 -14.74 -2.22
C PRO A 66 -6.56 -14.03 -1.39
N ASN A 67 -6.35 -12.77 -1.03
CA ASN A 67 -7.26 -11.99 -0.19
C ASN A 67 -8.04 -10.90 -0.95
N ALA A 68 -8.03 -10.92 -2.29
CA ALA A 68 -8.75 -9.96 -3.11
C ALA A 68 -9.47 -10.70 -4.27
N PRO A 69 -10.53 -11.47 -3.98
CA PRO A 69 -11.27 -12.17 -5.02
C PRO A 69 -11.98 -11.17 -5.93
N LEU A 70 -12.07 -11.52 -7.22
CA LEU A 70 -12.88 -10.79 -8.20
C LEU A 70 -14.17 -11.58 -8.43
N GLU A 71 -15.30 -10.98 -8.08
CA GLU A 71 -16.62 -11.61 -8.21
C GLU A 71 -17.26 -11.27 -9.57
N THR A 72 -18.45 -11.82 -9.83
CA THR A 72 -19.27 -11.42 -10.99
C THR A 72 -20.59 -10.89 -10.47
N ALA A 73 -20.80 -9.58 -10.61
CA ALA A 73 -22.01 -8.89 -10.18
C ALA A 73 -23.19 -9.10 -11.14
N GLY A 74 -22.95 -9.50 -12.39
CA GLY A 74 -24.01 -9.78 -13.36
C GLY A 74 -23.53 -9.76 -14.81
N GLN A 75 -24.41 -9.35 -15.71
CA GLN A 75 -24.14 -9.18 -17.13
C GLN A 75 -24.44 -7.73 -17.54
N THR A 76 -23.61 -7.18 -18.41
CA THR A 76 -23.90 -5.90 -19.07
C THR A 76 -25.00 -6.08 -20.13
N THR A 77 -25.56 -4.98 -20.61
CA THR A 77 -26.51 -4.99 -21.73
C THR A 77 -25.91 -5.50 -23.04
N GLU A 78 -24.58 -5.50 -23.15
CA GLU A 78 -23.82 -6.05 -24.28
C GLU A 78 -23.46 -7.54 -24.08
N GLY A 79 -23.95 -8.18 -23.01
CA GLY A 79 -23.70 -9.60 -22.71
C GLY A 79 -22.29 -9.90 -22.19
N ARG A 80 -21.57 -8.89 -21.68
CA ARG A 80 -20.27 -9.09 -21.01
C ARG A 80 -20.48 -9.34 -19.53
N ALA A 81 -19.69 -10.22 -18.92
CA ALA A 81 -19.71 -10.40 -17.47
C ALA A 81 -19.28 -9.10 -16.78
N LEU A 82 -20.11 -8.59 -15.88
CA LEU A 82 -19.77 -7.48 -15.00
C LEU A 82 -19.03 -8.07 -13.81
N ARG A 83 -17.71 -7.85 -13.78
CA ARG A 83 -16.84 -8.24 -12.67
C ARG A 83 -16.76 -7.13 -11.63
#